data_AF-A0A972ZMR2-F1
#
_entry.id   AF-A0A972ZMR2-F1
#
_cell.length_a   1.000
_cell.length_b   1.000
_cell.length_c   1.000
_cell.angle_alpha   90.00
_cell.angle_beta   90.00
_cell.angle_gamma   90.00
#
_symmetry.space_group_name_H-M   'P 1'
#
loop_
_entity.id
_entity.type
_entity.pdbx_description
1 polymer ?
#
loop_
_entity_poly.entity_id
_entity_poly.type
_entity_poly.pdbx_seq_one_letter_code
_entity_poly.pdbx_strand_id
1 'polypeptide(L)'
;MTGKPLAAPALKQTGSENFISFTTGSDQGGIFLRQRLDLSAGDKYRLKLKLRAPHGNGERILVEFCERHVLKFRTECLWRGFNIPKGNKGWVEHNTMISFRYLGKDGFGPFTRPVDISVMNRGIRQRVDIGLVELHHKSGIQILQNSDFRNGLDHWFISHANHLRWHSKNVFLYFYFEGGAIGLAVFVLTLMVMAYRLTGRIYRNDPLAVLLASALAGVLFVGLFDSLFDDPRITFLFTLIIWLSLLSYPYPAKEGDRA
;
A
#
# COMPACT_ATOMS: atom_id res chain seq x y z
N MET A 1 -0.85 -27.65 2.15
CA MET A 1 -0.86 -26.99 3.47
C MET A 1 -1.94 -25.92 3.48
N THR A 2 -3.14 -26.26 3.91
CA THR A 2 -4.29 -25.36 4.02
C THR A 2 -4.09 -24.46 5.25
N GLY A 3 -3.31 -23.40 5.08
CA GLY A 3 -3.15 -22.36 6.10
C GLY A 3 -4.51 -21.71 6.37
N LYS A 4 -4.90 -21.65 7.65
CA LYS A 4 -6.09 -20.92 8.11
C LYS A 4 -6.05 -19.50 7.50
N PRO A 5 -7.13 -19.00 6.87
CA PRO A 5 -7.11 -17.70 6.23
C PRO A 5 -6.72 -16.64 7.26
N LEU A 6 -5.67 -15.88 6.95
CA LEU A 6 -5.24 -14.72 7.72
C LEU A 6 -6.35 -13.67 7.61
N ALA A 7 -7.16 -13.50 8.64
CA ALA A 7 -8.22 -12.51 8.63
C ALA A 7 -7.61 -11.12 8.84
N ALA A 8 -8.17 -10.13 8.14
CA ALA A 8 -7.80 -8.73 8.32
C ALA A 8 -8.00 -8.29 9.79
N PRO A 9 -7.22 -7.30 10.26
CA PRO A 9 -7.48 -6.68 11.56
C PRO A 9 -8.89 -6.14 11.60
N ALA A 10 -9.60 -6.41 12.69
CA ALA A 10 -10.93 -5.88 12.90
C ALA A 10 -10.92 -4.86 14.03
N LEU A 11 -11.43 -3.67 13.78
CA LEU A 11 -11.83 -2.75 14.84
C LEU A 11 -13.03 -3.36 15.58
N LYS A 12 -12.91 -3.43 16.90
CA LYS A 12 -13.95 -3.96 17.78
C LYS A 12 -14.14 -3.02 18.95
N GLN A 13 -15.35 -3.06 19.49
CA GLN A 13 -15.74 -2.31 20.67
C GLN A 13 -16.30 -3.26 21.71
N THR A 14 -15.97 -3.05 22.98
CA THR A 14 -16.58 -3.77 24.10
C THR A 14 -16.81 -2.77 25.23
N GLY A 15 -18.08 -2.46 25.49
CA GLY A 15 -18.44 -1.34 26.37
C GLY A 15 -17.91 -0.01 25.81
N SER A 16 -17.11 0.70 26.61
CA SER A 16 -16.46 1.97 26.23
C SER A 16 -15.06 1.82 25.64
N GLU A 17 -14.51 0.59 25.56
CA GLU A 17 -13.16 0.35 25.02
C GLU A 17 -13.21 -0.03 23.53
N ASN A 18 -12.48 0.72 22.70
CA ASN A 18 -12.20 0.37 21.30
C ASN A 18 -10.82 -0.31 21.20
N PHE A 19 -10.71 -1.29 20.32
CA PHE A 19 -9.46 -2.01 20.12
C PHE A 19 -9.38 -2.66 18.74
N ILE A 20 -8.14 -2.85 18.27
CA ILE A 20 -7.86 -3.61 17.06
C ILE A 20 -7.57 -5.06 17.43
N SER A 21 -8.31 -5.98 16.83
CA SER A 21 -8.13 -7.42 17.01
C SER A 21 -7.30 -7.98 15.85
N PHE A 22 -6.10 -8.45 16.13
CA PHE A 22 -5.31 -9.28 15.22
C PHE A 22 -5.68 -10.75 15.40
N THR A 23 -5.85 -11.44 14.27
CA THR A 23 -6.02 -12.89 14.23
C THR A 23 -4.67 -13.59 14.06
N THR A 24 -4.70 -14.90 13.86
CA THR A 24 -3.51 -15.71 13.59
C THR A 24 -2.67 -15.10 12.48
N GLY A 25 -1.35 -15.07 12.66
CA GLY A 25 -0.38 -14.60 11.68
C GLY A 25 0.65 -15.67 11.35
N SER A 26 1.21 -15.60 10.14
CA SER A 26 2.35 -16.45 9.76
C SER A 26 3.62 -16.02 10.52
N ASP A 27 4.63 -16.89 10.53
CA ASP A 27 5.93 -16.57 11.16
C ASP A 27 6.68 -15.42 10.47
N GLN A 28 6.32 -15.10 9.22
CA GLN A 28 6.82 -13.94 8.49
C GLN A 28 6.06 -12.66 8.85
N GLY A 29 4.80 -12.78 9.28
CA GLY A 29 3.87 -11.65 9.40
C GLY A 29 3.40 -11.20 8.01
N GLY A 30 2.11 -10.92 7.90
CA GLY A 30 1.53 -10.47 6.64
C GLY A 30 0.95 -9.08 6.73
N ILE A 31 0.46 -8.72 7.91
CA ILE A 31 -0.42 -7.58 8.13
C ILE A 31 0.24 -6.60 9.09
N PHE A 32 0.12 -5.32 8.77
CA PHE A 32 0.68 -4.21 9.52
C PHE A 32 -0.39 -3.15 9.76
N LEU A 33 -0.55 -2.75 11.01
CA LEU A 33 -1.27 -1.56 11.43
C LEU A 33 -0.25 -0.43 11.60
N ARG A 34 -0.37 0.62 10.78
CA ARG A 34 0.69 1.63 10.60
C ARG A 34 0.21 3.05 10.88
N GLN A 35 1.11 3.88 11.38
CA GLN A 35 0.93 5.33 11.44
C GLN A 35 2.28 6.00 11.18
N ARG A 36 2.25 7.14 10.47
CA ARG A 36 3.43 7.96 10.24
C ARG A 36 3.79 8.71 11.51
N LEU A 37 5.09 8.77 11.81
CA LEU A 37 5.63 9.47 12.96
C LEU A 37 6.34 10.74 12.51
N ASP A 38 6.14 11.79 13.31
CA ASP A 38 7.00 12.97 13.32
C ASP A 38 8.02 12.80 14.46
N LEU A 39 9.27 12.49 14.11
CA LEU A 39 10.33 12.17 15.06
C LEU A 39 11.51 13.12 14.88
N SER A 40 12.15 13.45 16.00
CA SER A 40 13.46 14.08 16.02
C SER A 40 14.52 12.99 16.24
N ALA A 41 15.49 12.90 15.32
CA ALA A 41 16.54 11.89 15.40
C ALA A 41 17.36 12.00 16.69
N GLY A 42 17.72 10.85 17.27
CA GLY A 42 18.53 10.79 18.49
C GLY A 42 17.75 10.96 19.80
N ASP A 43 16.49 11.39 19.74
CA ASP A 43 15.66 11.51 20.93
C ASP A 43 15.15 10.15 21.45
N LYS A 44 14.82 10.14 22.74
CA LYS A 44 14.21 9.00 23.42
C LYS A 44 12.71 9.23 23.56
N TYR A 45 11.95 8.19 23.26
CA TYR A 45 10.49 8.20 23.32
C TYR A 45 10.01 7.07 24.23
N ARG A 46 8.90 7.31 24.91
CA ARG A 46 8.22 6.32 25.75
C ARG A 46 7.06 5.72 24.97
N LEU A 47 7.19 4.45 24.60
CA LEU A 47 6.14 3.68 23.97
C LEU A 47 5.29 3.04 25.06
N LYS A 48 3.99 3.33 25.07
CA LYS A 48 3.00 2.64 25.89
C LYS A 48 2.07 1.81 25.00
N LEU A 49 1.87 0.55 25.37
CA LEU A 49 0.99 -0.38 24.67
C LEU A 49 0.04 -1.03 25.66
N LYS A 50 -1.24 -1.13 25.31
CA LYS A 50 -2.23 -1.94 26.05
C LYS A 50 -2.62 -3.13 25.19
N LEU A 51 -2.23 -4.33 25.60
CA LEU A 51 -2.38 -5.57 24.83
C LEU A 51 -3.18 -6.61 25.61
N ARG A 52 -3.93 -7.46 24.92
CA ARG A 52 -4.69 -8.56 25.55
C ARG A 52 -4.67 -9.79 24.67
N ALA A 53 -4.50 -10.97 25.27
CA ALA A 53 -4.67 -12.27 24.60
C ALA A 53 -5.91 -12.97 25.21
N PRO A 54 -7.10 -12.86 24.60
CA PRO A 54 -8.36 -13.31 25.22
C PRO A 54 -8.40 -14.80 25.57
N HIS A 55 -7.67 -15.62 24.81
CA HIS A 55 -7.59 -17.06 25.04
C HIS A 55 -6.62 -17.45 26.17
N GLY A 56 -5.84 -16.50 26.70
CA GLY A 56 -4.85 -16.76 27.75
C GLY A 56 -3.63 -17.57 27.29
N ASN A 57 -3.52 -17.83 25.99
CA ASN A 57 -2.29 -18.32 25.40
C ASN A 57 -1.29 -17.17 25.35
N GLY A 58 -0.07 -17.42 25.82
CA GLY A 58 0.98 -16.41 25.79
C GLY A 58 1.33 -16.11 24.34
N GLU A 59 1.24 -14.85 23.97
CA GLU A 59 1.44 -14.37 22.60
C GLU A 59 2.52 -13.30 22.58
N ARG A 60 3.01 -12.97 21.39
CA ARG A 60 4.00 -11.90 21.21
C ARG A 60 3.57 -10.98 20.08
N ILE A 61 3.54 -9.68 20.37
CA ILE A 61 3.39 -8.62 19.37
C ILE A 61 4.76 -8.10 19.01
N LEU A 62 4.99 -7.85 17.72
CA LEU A 62 6.17 -7.18 17.23
C LEU A 62 5.79 -5.80 16.72
N VAL A 63 6.53 -4.80 17.17
CA VAL A 63 6.43 -3.41 16.71
C VAL A 63 7.72 -3.09 15.96
N GLU A 64 7.59 -2.62 14.73
CA GLU A 64 8.70 -2.13 13.92
C GLU A 64 8.63 -0.60 13.79
N PHE A 65 9.79 0.02 13.69
CA PHE A 65 9.97 1.40 13.30
C PHE A 65 10.92 1.45 12.12
N CYS A 66 10.48 2.02 11.01
CA CYS A 66 11.22 1.97 9.76
C CYS A 66 11.08 3.27 8.98
N GLU A 67 12.16 3.70 8.32
CA GLU A 67 12.11 4.73 7.27
C GLU A 67 11.46 4.18 6.00
N ARG A 68 10.35 4.78 5.56
CA ARG A 68 9.57 4.36 4.39
C ARG A 68 8.88 5.55 3.73
N HIS A 69 8.97 5.66 2.40
CA HIS A 69 8.12 6.57 1.62
C HIS A 69 6.82 5.88 1.18
N VAL A 70 6.94 4.94 0.23
CA VAL A 70 5.84 4.08 -0.27
C VAL A 70 6.22 2.61 -0.13
N LEU A 71 7.43 2.26 -0.58
CA LEU A 71 8.06 0.95 -0.39
C LEU A 71 9.17 1.03 0.66
N LYS A 72 9.57 -0.12 1.21
CA LYS A 72 10.65 -0.22 2.20
C LYS A 72 11.99 0.21 1.55
N PHE A 73 12.48 1.40 1.90
CA PHE A 73 13.66 2.00 1.27
C PHE A 73 14.98 1.53 1.91
N ARG A 74 14.95 0.99 3.15
CA ARG A 74 16.15 0.52 3.86
C ARG A 74 15.95 -0.81 4.58
N THR A 75 17.06 -1.53 4.75
CA THR A 75 17.14 -2.82 5.46
C THR A 75 17.06 -2.68 6.97
N GLU A 76 17.48 -1.55 7.54
CA GLU A 76 17.60 -1.42 8.99
C GLU A 76 16.37 -0.76 9.62
N CYS A 77 15.49 -1.59 10.16
CA CYS A 77 14.37 -1.18 11.00
C CYS A 77 14.71 -1.44 12.46
N LEU A 78 14.15 -0.65 13.36
CA LEU A 78 14.21 -0.92 14.79
C LEU A 78 13.01 -1.79 15.19
N TRP A 79 13.29 -2.93 15.80
CA TRP A 79 12.27 -3.92 16.20
C TRP A 79 12.17 -4.02 17.71
N ARG A 80 10.93 -4.12 18.21
CA ARG A 80 10.61 -4.30 19.63
C ARG A 80 9.48 -5.30 19.80
N GLY A 81 9.75 -6.36 20.58
CA GLY A 81 8.78 -7.40 20.87
C GLY A 81 8.18 -7.23 22.26
N PHE A 82 6.87 -7.42 22.37
CA PHE A 82 6.11 -7.35 23.62
C PHE A 82 5.44 -8.69 23.84
N ASN A 83 5.75 -9.32 24.97
CA ASN A 83 5.20 -10.62 25.33
C ASN A 83 3.97 -10.43 26.22
N ILE A 84 2.88 -11.11 25.89
CA ILE A 84 1.68 -11.20 26.71
C ILE A 84 1.79 -12.50 27.52
N PRO A 85 1.82 -12.45 28.86
CA PRO A 85 2.00 -13.64 29.68
C PRO A 85 0.91 -14.69 29.48
N LYS A 86 1.30 -15.97 29.55
CA LYS A 86 0.35 -17.10 29.60
C LYS A 86 -0.55 -16.98 30.83
N GLY A 87 -1.81 -17.35 30.69
CA GLY A 87 -2.81 -17.33 31.77
C GLY A 87 -3.47 -15.96 31.99
N ASN A 88 -2.87 -14.86 31.50
CA ASN A 88 -3.50 -13.55 31.59
C ASN A 88 -4.46 -13.32 30.41
N LYS A 89 -5.76 -13.25 30.70
CA LYS A 89 -6.82 -12.94 29.73
C LYS A 89 -7.19 -11.46 29.71
N GLY A 90 -6.68 -10.68 30.65
CA GLY A 90 -6.94 -9.25 30.80
C GLY A 90 -6.00 -8.39 29.98
N TRP A 91 -6.19 -7.08 30.09
CA TRP A 91 -5.30 -6.10 29.50
C TRP A 91 -3.98 -6.02 30.26
N VAL A 92 -2.89 -5.99 29.52
CA VAL A 92 -1.53 -5.84 30.01
C VAL A 92 -0.95 -4.57 29.42
N GLU A 93 -0.43 -3.71 30.28
CA GLU A 93 0.25 -2.49 29.87
C GLU A 93 1.76 -2.72 29.79
N HIS A 94 2.34 -2.31 28.67
CA HIS A 94 3.77 -2.26 28.47
C HIS A 94 4.20 -0.82 28.37
N ASN A 95 5.28 -0.47 29.07
CA ASN A 95 5.88 0.85 29.04
C ASN A 95 7.38 0.69 28.81
N THR A 96 7.89 1.15 27.67
CA THR A 96 9.29 0.94 27.28
C THR A 96 9.87 2.18 26.63
N MET A 97 11.11 2.50 27.00
CA MET A 97 11.89 3.57 26.38
C MET A 97 12.53 3.07 25.07
N ILE A 98 12.25 3.80 23.98
CA ILE A 98 12.78 3.56 22.64
C ILE A 98 13.73 4.69 22.29
N SER A 99 14.90 4.36 21.74
CA SER A 99 15.86 5.34 21.22
C SER A 99 15.95 5.17 19.70
N PHE A 100 15.54 6.21 18.97
CA PHE A 100 15.59 6.25 17.51
C PHE A 100 16.97 6.75 17.08
N ARG A 101 17.97 5.87 17.20
CA ARG A 101 19.41 6.18 17.01
C ARG A 101 19.67 7.04 15.77
N TYR A 102 19.47 6.46 14.58
CA TYR A 102 19.66 7.13 13.29
C TYR A 102 18.36 7.28 12.51
N LEU A 103 17.25 6.69 12.99
CA LEU A 103 15.97 6.73 12.31
C LEU A 103 15.42 8.15 12.34
N GLY A 104 15.03 8.67 11.17
CA GLY A 104 14.51 10.03 11.04
C GLY A 104 15.61 11.09 11.06
N LYS A 105 16.89 10.72 10.87
CA LYS A 105 17.98 11.69 10.74
C LYS A 105 17.87 12.40 9.40
N ASP A 106 17.93 13.72 9.43
CA ASP A 106 17.95 14.57 8.25
C ASP A 106 19.12 14.20 7.34
N GLY A 107 18.79 13.59 6.20
CA GLY A 107 19.77 13.24 5.18
C GLY A 107 19.93 14.34 4.13
N PHE A 108 18.85 15.06 3.80
CA PHE A 108 18.76 15.98 2.66
C PHE A 108 17.71 17.09 2.89
N GLY A 109 17.81 17.84 3.99
CA GLY A 109 16.90 18.97 4.26
C GLY A 109 15.41 18.54 4.33
N PRO A 110 14.46 19.22 3.65
CA PRO A 110 13.02 18.91 3.74
C PRO A 110 12.63 17.54 3.14
N PHE A 111 13.55 16.86 2.43
CA PHE A 111 13.36 15.48 1.96
C PHE A 111 13.81 14.47 3.03
N THR A 112 13.34 14.67 4.26
CA THR A 112 13.55 13.71 5.34
C THR A 112 12.82 12.41 5.01
N ARG A 113 13.36 11.29 5.48
CA ARG A 113 12.78 9.97 5.24
C ARG A 113 11.69 9.77 6.28
N PRO A 114 10.40 9.66 5.90
CA PRO A 114 9.35 9.50 6.89
C PRO A 114 9.55 8.20 7.64
N VAL A 115 9.31 8.23 8.95
CA VAL A 115 9.39 7.05 9.80
C VAL A 115 7.97 6.60 10.10
N ASP A 116 7.68 5.32 9.92
CA ASP A 116 6.40 4.73 10.31
C ASP A 116 6.61 3.82 11.52
N ILE A 117 5.64 3.82 12.45
CA ILE A 117 5.43 2.72 13.38
C ILE A 117 4.55 1.67 12.69
N SER A 118 4.90 0.40 12.81
CA SER A 118 4.00 -0.69 12.43
C SER A 118 3.87 -1.72 13.53
N VAL A 119 2.63 -2.02 13.92
CA VAL A 119 2.31 -3.19 14.75
C VAL A 119 1.94 -4.33 13.81
N MET A 120 2.57 -5.50 13.95
CA MET A 120 2.37 -6.62 13.02
C MET A 120 1.86 -7.88 13.68
N ASN A 121 1.14 -8.68 12.89
CA ASN A 121 0.60 -9.96 13.35
C ASN A 121 1.61 -11.13 13.32
N ARG A 122 2.91 -10.84 13.21
CA ARG A 122 3.96 -11.84 13.02
C ARG A 122 4.03 -12.84 14.19
N GLY A 123 3.84 -14.12 13.88
CA GLY A 123 3.97 -15.21 14.86
C GLY A 123 2.82 -15.34 15.86
N ILE A 124 1.72 -14.58 15.71
CA ILE A 124 0.53 -14.70 16.55
C ILE A 124 -0.16 -16.04 16.25
N ARG A 125 -0.38 -16.87 17.26
CA ARG A 125 -0.95 -18.22 17.08
C ARG A 125 -2.46 -18.27 17.21
N GLN A 126 -3.06 -17.33 17.91
CA GLN A 126 -4.52 -17.26 18.05
C GLN A 126 -5.07 -15.86 17.79
N ARG A 127 -5.06 -15.01 18.81
CA ARG A 127 -5.67 -13.68 18.76
C ARG A 127 -5.00 -12.77 19.77
N VAL A 128 -4.68 -11.56 19.33
CA VAL A 128 -4.22 -10.48 20.19
C VAL A 128 -5.07 -9.25 19.92
N ASP A 129 -5.57 -8.63 20.97
CA ASP A 129 -6.25 -7.35 20.93
C ASP A 129 -5.26 -6.24 21.35
N ILE A 130 -5.31 -5.11 20.64
CA ILE A 130 -4.50 -3.91 20.86
C ILE A 130 -5.47 -2.78 21.20
N GLY A 131 -5.45 -2.31 22.44
CA GLY A 131 -6.38 -1.29 22.93
C GLY A 131 -5.78 0.12 22.98
N LEU A 132 -4.45 0.23 23.07
CA LEU A 132 -3.77 1.52 23.16
C LEU A 132 -2.39 1.44 22.53
N VAL A 133 -2.04 2.44 21.73
CA VAL A 133 -0.68 2.66 21.21
C VAL A 133 -0.32 4.13 21.34
N GLU A 134 0.41 4.48 22.39
CA GLU A 134 0.90 5.84 22.61
C GLU A 134 2.41 5.89 22.48
N LEU A 135 2.90 6.98 21.91
CA LEU A 135 4.32 7.28 21.84
C LEU A 135 4.53 8.70 22.33
N HIS A 136 5.24 8.85 23.44
CA HIS A 136 5.48 10.13 24.09
C HIS A 136 6.93 10.55 23.90
N HIS A 137 7.16 11.77 23.44
CA HIS A 137 8.47 12.40 23.43
C HIS A 137 8.98 12.65 24.86
N LYS A 138 10.29 12.90 25.03
CA LYS A 138 10.89 13.21 26.35
C LYS A 138 10.23 14.41 27.05
N SER A 139 9.65 15.35 26.28
CA SER A 139 8.92 16.51 26.80
C SER A 139 7.50 16.18 27.29
N GLY A 140 7.03 14.95 27.14
CA GLY A 140 5.67 14.53 27.47
C GLY A 140 4.64 14.74 26.36
N ILE A 141 5.07 15.26 25.20
CA ILE A 141 4.19 15.41 24.03
C ILE A 141 3.91 14.04 23.42
N GLN A 142 2.64 13.71 23.25
CA GLN A 142 2.21 12.52 22.52
C GLN A 142 2.26 12.79 21.01
N ILE A 143 2.94 11.91 20.26
CA ILE A 143 3.14 12.08 18.82
C ILE A 143 2.20 11.23 17.96
N LEU A 144 1.64 10.16 18.53
CA LEU A 144 0.63 9.34 17.86
C LEU A 144 -0.75 9.92 18.05
N GLN A 145 -1.53 9.90 16.97
CA GLN A 145 -2.91 10.36 16.91
C GLN A 145 -3.85 9.16 16.98
N ASN A 146 -5.05 9.38 17.56
CA ASN A 146 -6.08 8.35 17.73
C ASN A 146 -5.52 7.05 18.37
N SER A 147 -4.76 7.21 19.46
CA SER A 147 -4.02 6.11 20.11
C SER A 147 -4.90 5.05 20.76
N ASP A 148 -6.16 5.37 21.07
CA ASP A 148 -7.15 4.50 21.71
C ASP A 148 -8.25 4.02 20.74
N PHE A 149 -8.11 4.32 19.45
CA PHE A 149 -9.04 3.94 18.38
C PHE A 149 -10.48 4.42 18.58
N ARG A 150 -10.72 5.48 19.37
CA ARG A 150 -12.06 6.05 19.56
C ARG A 150 -12.67 6.64 18.30
N ASN A 151 -11.84 7.21 17.43
CA ASN A 151 -12.24 7.70 16.12
C ASN A 151 -12.01 6.61 15.04
N GLY A 152 -12.24 5.35 15.40
CA GLY A 152 -12.02 4.22 14.50
C GLY A 152 -10.57 4.08 14.05
N LEU A 153 -10.35 4.02 12.73
CA LEU A 153 -9.03 3.86 12.12
C LEU A 153 -8.41 5.20 11.66
N ASP A 154 -8.93 6.34 12.10
CA ASP A 154 -8.36 7.64 11.74
C ASP A 154 -6.86 7.67 12.05
N HIS A 155 -6.05 8.11 11.07
CA HIS A 155 -4.57 8.11 11.06
C HIS A 155 -3.88 6.73 11.05
N TRP A 156 -4.62 5.63 11.19
CA TRP A 156 -4.10 4.26 11.19
C TRP A 156 -4.39 3.53 9.88
N PHE A 157 -3.33 3.10 9.21
CA PHE A 157 -3.42 2.40 7.92
C PHE A 157 -3.16 0.90 8.09
N ILE A 158 -4.08 0.08 7.58
CA ILE A 158 -3.88 -1.36 7.46
C ILE A 158 -3.20 -1.64 6.14
N SER A 159 -2.25 -2.56 6.15
CA SER A 159 -1.52 -2.91 4.94
C SER A 159 -0.92 -4.30 5.00
N HIS A 160 -0.42 -4.76 3.86
CA HIS A 160 0.07 -6.11 3.69
C HIS A 160 1.51 -6.14 3.13
N ALA A 161 2.36 -7.05 3.61
CA ALA A 161 3.74 -7.19 3.10
C ALA A 161 3.78 -7.74 1.67
N ASN A 162 2.84 -8.63 1.36
CA ASN A 162 2.72 -9.19 0.02
C ASN A 162 1.86 -8.28 -0.88
N HIS A 163 2.52 -7.51 -1.74
CA HIS A 163 1.89 -6.65 -2.73
C HIS A 163 1.14 -7.45 -3.81
N LEU A 164 1.58 -8.66 -4.17
CA LEU A 164 0.94 -9.53 -5.17
C LEU A 164 -0.53 -9.85 -4.86
N ARG A 165 -0.96 -9.73 -3.60
CA ARG A 165 -2.36 -9.97 -3.20
C ARG A 165 -3.33 -8.90 -3.69
N TRP A 166 -2.83 -7.74 -4.11
CA TRP A 166 -3.63 -6.59 -4.52
C TRP A 166 -3.69 -6.44 -6.05
N HIS A 167 -2.90 -7.22 -6.79
CA HIS A 167 -2.93 -7.20 -8.25
C HIS A 167 -4.09 -8.05 -8.77
N SER A 168 -4.96 -7.45 -9.57
CA SER A 168 -6.06 -8.15 -10.25
C SER A 168 -5.55 -9.09 -11.36
N LYS A 169 -4.31 -8.89 -11.81
CA LYS A 169 -3.64 -9.67 -12.88
C LYS A 169 -4.42 -9.73 -14.18
N ASN A 170 -5.21 -8.69 -14.45
CA ASN A 170 -5.92 -8.50 -15.70
C ASN A 170 -6.35 -7.05 -15.81
N VAL A 171 -6.02 -6.41 -16.93
CA VAL A 171 -6.25 -4.98 -17.14
C VAL A 171 -7.73 -4.62 -17.23
N PHE A 172 -8.58 -5.49 -17.78
CA PHE A 172 -10.02 -5.25 -17.87
C PHE A 172 -10.67 -5.37 -16.48
N LEU A 173 -10.27 -6.40 -15.72
CA LEU A 173 -10.72 -6.55 -14.34
C LEU A 173 -10.24 -5.40 -13.46
N TYR A 174 -9.02 -4.89 -13.69
CA TYR A 174 -8.49 -3.71 -13.02
C TYR A 174 -9.40 -2.50 -13.22
N PHE A 175 -9.73 -2.12 -14.46
CA PHE A 175 -10.61 -0.96 -14.72
C PHE A 175 -12.04 -1.17 -14.23
N TYR A 176 -12.52 -2.41 -14.23
CA TYR A 176 -13.81 -2.74 -13.63
C TYR A 176 -13.81 -2.60 -12.11
N PHE A 177 -12.74 -3.03 -11.44
CA PHE A 177 -12.67 -2.96 -9.98
C PHE A 177 -12.47 -1.52 -9.48
N GLU A 178 -11.60 -0.75 -10.14
CA GLU A 178 -11.30 0.63 -9.77
C GLU A 178 -12.40 1.62 -10.19
N GLY A 179 -12.91 1.51 -11.42
CA GLY A 179 -13.86 2.46 -12.00
C GLY A 179 -15.26 1.92 -12.24
N GLY A 180 -15.54 0.68 -11.83
CA GLY A 180 -16.81 0.02 -12.11
C GLY A 180 -17.02 -0.25 -13.60
N ALA A 181 -18.29 -0.45 -13.97
CA ALA A 181 -18.69 -0.60 -15.36
C ALA A 181 -18.35 0.62 -16.22
N ILE A 182 -18.39 1.83 -15.65
CA ILE A 182 -18.07 3.09 -16.34
C ILE A 182 -16.59 3.14 -16.69
N GLY A 183 -15.70 2.85 -15.73
CA GLY A 183 -14.25 2.82 -15.97
C GLY A 183 -13.86 1.82 -17.04
N LEU A 184 -14.42 0.61 -16.97
CA LEU A 184 -14.23 -0.41 -18.01
C LEU A 184 -14.74 0.07 -19.38
N ALA A 185 -15.93 0.67 -19.44
CA ALA A 185 -16.50 1.17 -20.70
C ALA A 185 -15.62 2.26 -21.32
N VAL A 186 -15.15 3.23 -20.53
CA VAL A 186 -14.23 4.29 -21.00
C VAL A 186 -12.93 3.70 -21.53
N PHE A 187 -12.36 2.71 -20.83
CA PHE A 187 -11.14 2.03 -21.29
C PHE A 187 -11.35 1.32 -22.62
N VAL A 188 -12.42 0.52 -22.75
CA VAL A 188 -12.74 -0.19 -23.98
C VAL A 188 -13.02 0.77 -25.14
N LEU A 189 -13.78 1.85 -24.90
CA LEU A 189 -14.04 2.88 -25.90
C LEU A 189 -12.75 3.56 -26.36
N THR A 190 -11.82 3.85 -25.44
CA THR A 190 -10.51 4.42 -25.77
C THR A 190 -9.73 3.49 -26.69
N LEU A 191 -9.71 2.18 -26.40
CA LEU A 191 -9.06 1.18 -27.25
C LEU A 191 -9.71 1.11 -28.65
N MET A 192 -11.04 1.16 -28.72
CA MET A 192 -11.77 1.15 -30.00
C MET A 192 -11.44 2.40 -30.84
N VAL A 193 -11.42 3.58 -30.23
CA VAL A 193 -11.06 4.84 -30.92
C VAL A 193 -9.62 4.78 -31.42
N MET A 194 -8.69 4.28 -30.61
CA MET A 194 -7.29 4.10 -31.02
C MET A 194 -7.19 3.14 -32.20
N ALA A 195 -7.84 1.97 -32.13
CA ALA A 195 -7.84 0.99 -33.20
C ALA A 195 -8.40 1.57 -34.50
N TYR A 196 -9.52 2.30 -34.43
CA TYR A 196 -10.14 2.97 -35.57
C TYR A 196 -9.20 4.02 -36.21
N ARG A 197 -8.62 4.91 -35.38
CA ARG A 197 -7.70 5.96 -35.84
C ARG A 197 -6.43 5.39 -36.45
N LEU A 198 -5.81 4.42 -35.79
CA LEU A 198 -4.58 3.77 -36.25
C LEU A 198 -4.83 3.01 -37.55
N THR A 199 -5.94 2.29 -37.68
CA THR A 199 -6.31 1.59 -38.91
C THR A 199 -6.46 2.57 -40.08
N GLY A 200 -7.16 3.70 -39.87
CA GLY A 200 -7.28 4.73 -40.89
C GLY A 200 -5.94 5.35 -41.31
N ARG A 201 -4.98 5.49 -40.38
CA ARG A 201 -3.62 5.98 -40.67
C ARG A 201 -2.76 4.93 -41.39
N ILE A 202 -2.92 3.66 -41.05
CA ILE A 202 -2.24 2.54 -41.73
C ILE A 202 -2.66 2.48 -43.20
N TYR A 203 -3.95 2.62 -43.51
CA TYR A 203 -4.44 2.69 -44.89
C TYR A 203 -3.88 3.88 -45.68
N ARG A 204 -3.41 4.92 -44.99
CA ARG A 204 -2.73 6.09 -45.59
C ARG A 204 -1.20 5.95 -45.65
N ASN A 205 -0.67 4.75 -45.39
CA ASN A 205 0.77 4.42 -45.37
C ASN A 205 1.57 5.21 -44.33
N ASP A 206 1.00 5.45 -43.15
CA ASP A 206 1.74 6.04 -42.02
C ASP A 206 2.55 4.96 -41.28
N PRO A 207 3.90 4.98 -41.34
CA PRO A 207 4.73 3.98 -40.66
C PRO A 207 4.65 4.08 -39.13
N LEU A 208 4.42 5.28 -38.58
CA LEU A 208 4.26 5.46 -37.14
C LEU A 208 2.98 4.79 -36.65
N ALA A 209 1.92 4.78 -37.46
CA ALA A 209 0.66 4.11 -37.08
C ALA A 209 0.82 2.59 -36.97
N VAL A 210 1.63 1.97 -37.83
CA VAL A 210 1.96 0.53 -37.73
C VAL A 210 2.71 0.26 -36.43
N LEU A 211 3.73 1.06 -36.11
CA LEU A 211 4.50 0.92 -34.87
C LEU A 211 3.62 1.04 -33.62
N LEU A 212 2.74 2.07 -33.58
CA LEU A 212 1.83 2.29 -32.46
C LEU A 212 0.79 1.17 -32.33
N ALA A 213 0.28 0.65 -33.46
CA ALA A 213 -0.63 -0.49 -33.44
C ALA A 213 0.03 -1.77 -32.91
N SER A 214 1.28 -2.04 -33.31
CA SER A 214 2.08 -3.15 -32.78
C SER A 214 2.34 -2.99 -31.27
N ALA A 215 2.69 -1.79 -30.82
CA ALA A 215 2.88 -1.50 -29.40
C ALA A 215 1.59 -1.69 -28.59
N LEU A 216 0.46 -1.20 -29.11
CA LEU A 216 -0.85 -1.40 -28.50
C LEU A 216 -1.21 -2.89 -28.39
N ALA A 217 -0.97 -3.67 -29.45
CA ALA A 217 -1.21 -5.12 -29.42
C ALA A 217 -0.37 -5.81 -28.34
N GLY A 218 0.91 -5.43 -28.19
CA GLY A 218 1.77 -5.94 -27.13
C GLY A 218 1.25 -5.60 -25.72
N VAL A 219 0.87 -4.34 -25.49
CA VAL A 219 0.28 -3.89 -24.21
C VAL A 219 -0.99 -4.67 -23.90
N LEU A 220 -1.89 -4.84 -24.86
CA LEU A 220 -3.12 -5.60 -24.67
C LEU A 220 -2.85 -7.07 -24.38
N PHE A 221 -1.91 -7.69 -25.08
CA PHE A 221 -1.57 -9.10 -24.87
C PHE A 221 -1.04 -9.33 -23.45
N VAL A 222 -0.11 -8.50 -22.98
CA VAL A 222 0.40 -8.60 -21.59
C VAL A 222 -0.71 -8.26 -20.59
N GLY A 223 -1.54 -7.25 -20.90
CA GLY A 223 -2.66 -6.82 -20.06
C GLY A 223 -3.75 -7.88 -19.85
N LEU A 224 -3.82 -8.93 -20.68
CA LEU A 224 -4.70 -10.07 -20.42
C LEU A 224 -4.31 -10.86 -19.18
N PHE A 225 -3.03 -10.83 -18.81
CA PHE A 225 -2.45 -11.62 -17.72
C PHE A 225 -1.86 -10.78 -16.58
N ASP A 226 -1.84 -9.46 -16.71
CA ASP A 226 -1.33 -8.57 -15.68
C ASP A 226 -2.07 -7.23 -15.58
N SER A 227 -2.00 -6.59 -14.41
CA SER A 227 -2.47 -5.22 -14.18
C SER A 227 -1.33 -4.23 -14.42
N LEU A 228 -1.12 -3.89 -15.70
CA LEU A 228 -0.02 -3.06 -16.17
C LEU A 228 0.04 -1.65 -15.56
N PHE A 229 -1.11 -1.11 -15.18
CA PHE A 229 -1.26 0.29 -14.78
C PHE A 229 -0.90 0.57 -13.32
N ASP A 230 -0.51 -0.46 -12.56
CA ASP A 230 0.02 -0.32 -11.21
C ASP A 230 1.44 0.30 -11.19
N ASP A 231 2.18 0.22 -12.31
CA ASP A 231 3.48 0.89 -12.46
C ASP A 231 3.32 2.22 -13.23
N PRO A 232 3.67 3.37 -12.61
CA PRO A 232 3.47 4.68 -13.22
C PRO A 232 4.24 4.87 -14.53
N ARG A 233 5.35 4.15 -14.75
CA ARG A 233 6.14 4.24 -15.98
C ARG A 233 5.41 3.60 -17.15
N ILE A 234 4.76 2.46 -16.91
CA ILE A 234 3.97 1.75 -17.93
C ILE A 234 2.72 2.56 -18.26
N THR A 235 2.05 3.11 -17.24
CA THR A 235 0.92 4.03 -17.42
C THR A 235 1.31 5.23 -18.28
N PHE A 236 2.45 5.86 -17.99
CA PHE A 236 2.96 6.98 -18.78
C PHE A 236 3.18 6.61 -20.26
N LEU A 237 3.84 5.48 -20.52
CA LEU A 237 4.07 5.01 -21.89
C LEU A 237 2.76 4.73 -22.64
N PHE A 238 1.79 4.10 -21.97
CA PHE A 238 0.48 3.86 -22.57
C PHE A 238 -0.28 5.16 -22.86
N THR A 239 -0.25 6.13 -21.94
CA THR A 239 -0.84 7.46 -22.17
C THR A 239 -0.15 8.18 -23.33
N LEU A 240 1.17 8.03 -23.50
CA LEU A 240 1.89 8.56 -24.66
C LEU A 240 1.43 7.89 -25.97
N ILE A 241 1.22 6.57 -25.97
CA ILE A 241 0.68 5.83 -27.13
C ILE A 241 -0.74 6.33 -27.47
N ILE A 242 -1.61 6.52 -26.47
CA ILE A 242 -2.94 7.12 -26.65
C ILE A 242 -2.80 8.48 -27.34
N TRP A 243 -1.97 9.37 -26.78
CA TRP A 243 -1.78 10.71 -27.30
C TRP A 243 -1.28 10.71 -28.75
N LEU A 244 -0.22 9.94 -29.05
CA LEU A 244 0.33 9.82 -30.40
C LEU A 244 -0.65 9.19 -31.41
N SER A 245 -1.51 8.28 -30.95
CA SER A 245 -2.54 7.66 -31.79
C SER A 245 -3.66 8.64 -32.16
N LEU A 246 -3.99 9.55 -31.24
CA LEU A 246 -5.05 10.55 -31.40
C LEU A 246 -4.61 11.82 -32.13
N LEU A 247 -3.30 12.12 -32.13
CA LEU A 247 -2.77 13.27 -32.87
C LEU A 247 -3.15 13.17 -34.35
N SER A 248 -3.87 14.18 -34.82
CA SER A 248 -4.16 14.36 -36.24
C SER A 248 -2.95 15.03 -36.89
N TYR A 249 -2.16 14.28 -37.66
CA TYR A 249 -1.15 14.87 -38.53
C TYR A 249 -1.84 15.32 -39.83
N PRO A 250 -1.80 16.61 -40.21
CA PRO A 250 -2.17 17.01 -41.56
C PRO A 250 -1.13 16.39 -42.50
N TYR A 251 -1.56 15.41 -43.29
CA TYR A 251 -0.71 14.84 -44.32
C TYR A 251 -0.54 15.88 -45.44
N PRO A 252 0.68 16.12 -45.93
CA PRO A 252 0.83 16.85 -47.18
C PRO A 252 0.07 16.08 -48.26
N ALA A 253 -0.82 16.77 -48.97
CA ALA A 253 -1.55 16.21 -50.09
C ALA A 253 -0.54 15.57 -51.07
N LYS A 254 -0.87 14.40 -51.63
CA LYS A 254 -0.09 13.84 -52.73
C LYS A 254 0.00 14.90 -53.82
N GLU A 255 1.23 15.24 -54.19
CA GLU A 255 1.56 16.09 -55.32
C GLU A 255 1.17 15.33 -56.61
N GLY A 256 -0.12 15.37 -56.93
CA GLY A 256 -0.72 14.55 -58.00
C GLY A 256 -2.18 14.85 -58.32
N ASP A 257 -2.90 15.60 -57.47
CA ASP A 257 -4.29 16.04 -57.72
C ASP A 257 -4.40 17.52 -58.18
N ARG A 258 -3.31 18.07 -58.72
CA ARG A 258 -3.36 19.30 -59.53
C ARG A 258 -3.09 18.93 -60.99
N ALA A 259 -4.12 18.43 -61.66
CA ALA A 259 -4.22 18.42 -63.11
C ALA A 259 -5.53 19.11 -63.49
#